data_AF-A0A2V6H1J6-F1
#
_entry.id   AF-A0A2V6H1J6-F1
#
_cell.length_a   1.000
_cell.length_b   1.000
_cell.length_c   1.000
_cell.angle_alpha   90.00
_cell.angle_beta   90.00
_cell.angle_gamma   90.00
#
_symmetry.space_group_name_H-M   'P 1'
#
loop_
_entity.id
_entity.type
_entity.pdbx_description
1 polymer ?
#
loop_
_entity_poly.entity_id
_entity_poly.type
_entity_poly.pdbx_seq_one_letter_code
_entity_poly.pdbx_strand_id
1 'polypeptide(L)' 'ALVPYLLEGVAGNPALNLPDGIHPNAAGQKILAENVWRVLEPVAREAAADRGGSPEPATAD' A
#
# COMPACT_ATOMS: atom_id res chain seq x y z
N ALA A 1 12.78 3.26 4.79
CA ALA A 1 11.31 3.11 4.91
C ALA A 1 10.80 2.48 3.62
N LEU A 2 9.77 1.62 3.68
CA LEU A 2 9.23 0.93 2.50
C LEU A 2 8.35 1.85 1.63
N VAL A 3 7.53 2.69 2.25
CA VAL A 3 6.73 3.72 1.58
C VAL A 3 7.31 5.08 1.95
N PRO A 4 8.12 5.72 1.09
CA PRO A 4 8.58 7.08 1.34
C PRO A 4 7.38 8.03 1.37
N TYR A 5 7.46 9.06 2.23
CA TYR A 5 6.45 10.11 2.35
C TYR A 5 5.02 9.61 2.64
N LEU A 6 4.88 8.56 3.46
CA LEU A 6 3.58 7.98 3.82
C LEU A 6 2.51 9.03 4.18
N LEU A 7 2.88 9.99 5.04
CA LEU A 7 1.97 11.01 5.57
C LEU A 7 1.81 12.25 4.67
N GLU A 8 2.37 12.25 3.46
CA GLU A 8 2.29 13.38 2.53
C GLU A 8 0.84 13.76 2.24
N GLY A 9 0.54 15.06 2.38
CA GLY A 9 -0.80 15.62 2.22
C GLY A 9 -1.75 15.38 3.40
N VAL A 10 -1.36 14.61 4.42
CA VAL A 10 -2.21 14.28 5.58
C VAL A 10 -1.66 14.85 6.90
N ALA A 11 -0.37 14.68 7.18
CA ALA A 11 0.20 15.09 8.46
C ALA A 11 -0.01 16.59 8.73
N GLY A 12 -0.54 16.90 9.91
CA GLY A 12 -0.74 18.27 10.37
C GLY A 12 -1.88 19.01 9.68
N ASN A 13 -2.71 18.34 8.89
CA ASN A 13 -3.91 18.93 8.30
C ASN A 13 -5.14 18.61 9.17
N PRO A 14 -5.69 19.59 9.93
CA PRO A 14 -6.81 19.34 10.84
C PRO A 14 -8.08 18.81 10.14
N ALA A 15 -8.26 19.10 8.85
CA ALA A 15 -9.40 18.58 8.08
C ALA A 15 -9.28 17.08 7.75
N LEU A 16 -8.06 16.53 7.81
CA LEU A 16 -7.75 15.13 7.49
C LEU A 16 -7.34 14.32 8.72
N ASN A 17 -7.30 14.95 9.89
CA ASN A 17 -7.00 14.32 11.17
C ASN A 17 -8.25 14.19 12.06
N LEU A 18 -8.17 13.30 13.04
CA LEU A 18 -9.09 13.23 14.18
C LEU A 18 -8.82 14.42 15.13
N PRO A 19 -9.71 14.69 16.11
CA PRO A 19 -9.53 15.79 17.06
C PRO A 19 -8.23 15.75 17.88
N ASP A 20 -7.56 14.60 17.94
CA ASP A 20 -6.25 14.44 18.58
C ASP A 20 -5.08 15.05 17.77
N GLY A 21 -5.32 15.45 16.51
CA GLY A 21 -4.33 16.08 15.65
C GLY A 21 -3.22 15.16 15.13
N ILE A 22 -3.24 13.86 15.43
CA ILE A 22 -2.19 12.92 15.04
C ILE A 22 -2.72 11.73 14.25
N HIS A 23 -3.95 11.29 14.49
CA HIS A 23 -4.54 10.18 13.76
C HIS A 23 -5.30 10.70 12.54
N PRO A 24 -5.13 10.10 11.35
CA PRO A 24 -5.94 10.45 10.18
C PRO A 24 -7.40 10.03 10.35
N ASN A 25 -8.33 10.87 9.91
CA ASN A 25 -9.74 10.50 9.78
C ASN A 25 -9.98 9.67 8.50
N ALA A 26 -11.23 9.31 8.20
CA ALA A 26 -11.55 8.48 7.04
C ALA A 26 -11.04 9.06 5.70
N ALA A 27 -11.09 10.38 5.51
CA ALA A 27 -10.56 11.02 4.32
C ALA A 27 -9.03 10.99 4.29
N GLY A 28 -8.37 11.25 5.43
CA GLY A 28 -6.92 11.13 5.55
C GLY A 28 -6.41 9.70 5.29
N GLN A 29 -7.11 8.68 5.80
CA GLN A 29 -6.79 7.27 5.56
C GLN A 29 -6.90 6.90 4.08
N LYS A 30 -7.85 7.48 3.33
CA LYS A 30 -7.97 7.26 1.89
C LYS A 30 -6.72 7.76 1.14
N ILE A 31 -6.23 8.95 1.48
CA ILE A 31 -5.01 9.51 0.89
C ILE A 31 -3.79 8.66 1.25
N LEU A 32 -3.71 8.18 2.50
CA LEU A 32 -2.65 7.25 2.93
C LEU A 32 -2.65 5.96 2.12
N ALA A 33 -3.81 5.37 1.88
CA ALA A 33 -3.94 4.19 1.04
C ALA A 33 -3.47 4.46 -0.41
N GLU A 34 -3.80 5.63 -0.97
CA GLU A 34 -3.32 6.04 -2.29
C GLU A 34 -1.79 6.24 -2.32
N ASN A 35 -1.19 6.83 -1.28
CA ASN A 35 0.26 6.97 -1.15
C ASN A 35 0.96 5.61 -1.07
N VAL A 36 0.42 4.67 -0.29
CA VAL A 36 0.94 3.30 -0.20
C VAL A 36 0.80 2.59 -1.54
N TRP A 37 -0.37 2.68 -2.17
CA TRP A 37 -0.66 1.98 -3.43
C TRP A 37 0.26 2.42 -4.56
N ARG A 38 0.57 3.73 -4.67
CA ARG A 38 1.51 4.27 -5.66
C ARG A 38 2.89 3.60 -5.61
N VAL A 39 3.31 3.14 -4.43
CA VAL A 39 4.60 2.46 -4.23
C VAL A 39 4.47 0.95 -4.37
N LEU A 40 3.44 0.36 -3.77
CA LEU A 40 3.32 -1.10 -3.69
C LEU A 40 2.63 -1.75 -4.88
N GLU A 41 1.88 -1.00 -5.70
CA GLU A 41 1.21 -1.56 -6.89
C GLU A 41 2.16 -2.34 -7.81
N PRO A 42 3.29 -1.77 -8.30
CA PRO A 42 4.19 -2.52 -9.18
C PRO A 42 4.77 -3.76 -8.50
N VAL A 43 5.15 -3.64 -7.21
CA VAL A 43 5.69 -4.76 -6.41
C VAL A 43 4.65 -5.87 -6.24
N ALA A 44 3.39 -5.49 -5.99
CA ALA A 44 2.29 -6.44 -5.85
C ALA A 44 1.98 -7.16 -7.16
N ARG A 45 2.08 -6.44 -8.30
CA ARG A 45 1.90 -7.02 -9.64
C ARG A 45 3.02 -7.98 -10.01
N GLU A 46 4.27 -7.62 -9.72
CA GLU A 46 5.44 -8.49 -9.89
C GLU A 46 5.30 -9.76 -9.02
N ALA A 47 5.03 -9.59 -7.74
CA ALA A 47 4.82 -10.72 -6.82
C ALA A 47 3.61 -11.59 -7.20
N ALA A 48 2.62 -11.06 -7.91
CA ALA A 48 1.50 -11.83 -8.44
C ALA A 48 1.90 -12.60 -9.72
N ALA A 49 2.74 -12.02 -10.57
CA ALA A 49 3.26 -12.66 -11.78
C ALA A 49 4.20 -13.84 -11.45
N ASP A 50 5.07 -13.67 -10.45
CA ASP A 50 6.01 -14.73 -10.02
C ASP A 50 5.30 -15.96 -9.45
N ARG A 51 4.08 -15.79 -8.92
CA ARG A 51 3.23 -16.89 -8.44
C ARG A 51 2.51 -17.64 -9.56
N GLY A 52 2.57 -17.16 -10.80
CA GLY A 52 2.00 -17.80 -11.98
C GLY A 52 2.86 -18.93 -12.59
N GLY A 53 4.10 -19.11 -12.12
CA GLY A 53 4.89 -20.31 -12.41
C GLY A 53 4.33 -21.50 -11.64
N SER A 54 3.44 -22.27 -12.27
CA SER A 54 2.99 -23.55 -11.69
C SER A 54 4.20 -24.44 -11.42
N PRO A 55 4.25 -25.22 -10.31
CA PRO A 55 5.20 -26.31 -10.22
C PRO A 55 4.94 -27.26 -11.39
N GLU A 56 6.00 -27.60 -12.14
CA GLU A 56 5.93 -28.64 -13.18
C GLU A 56 5.25 -29.88 -12.60
N PRO A 57 4.30 -30.51 -13.32
CA PRO A 57 3.80 -31.81 -12.89
C PRO A 57 4.99 -32.77 -12.94
N ALA A 58 5.40 -33.28 -11.79
CA ALA A 58 6.36 -34.37 -11.71
C ALA A 58 5.82 -35.50 -12.61
N THR A 59 6.52 -35.75 -13.71
CA THR A 59 6.24 -36.86 -14.62
C THR A 59 6.24 -38.14 -13.78
N ALA A 60 5.07 -38.76 -13.67
CA ALA A 60 4.97 -40.11 -13.14
C ALA A 60 5.35 -41.08 -14.27
N ASP A 61 6.29 -41.98 -13.92
CA ASP A 61 6.74 -43.14 -14.71
C ASP A 61 5.60 -44.00 -15.28
#